data_AF-A0A344WF13-F1
#
_entry.id   AF-A0A344WF13-F1
#
_cell.length_a   1.000
_cell.length_b   1.000
_cell.length_c   1.000
_cell.angle_alpha   90.00
_cell.angle_beta   90.00
_cell.angle_gamma   90.00
#
_symmetry.space_group_name_H-M   'P 1'
#
loop_
_entity.id
_entity.type
_entity.pdbx_description
1 polymer ?
#
loop_
_entity_poly.entity_id
_entity_poly.type
_entity_poly.pdbx_seq_one_letter_code
_entity_poly.pdbx_strand_id
1 'polypeptide(L)'
;MKGGGLRWLGLVALGPAIWAATFTLVYALHGAGCASGWSGIQAGPVSLHRLLMLLGWLAGIAAGGWLLLRLPAGKDRETWLPRAGALVGLFASLFTLVPVLFASSC
;
A
#
# COMPACT_ATOMS: atom_id res chain seq x y z
N MET A 1 -26.00 23.57 1.84
CA MET A 1 -25.17 22.34 1.71
C MET A 1 -24.40 22.38 0.39
N LYS A 2 -23.10 22.73 0.34
CA LYS A 2 -22.34 22.64 -0.94
C LYS A 2 -20.81 22.48 -0.86
N GLY A 3 -20.21 22.33 0.33
CA GLY A 3 -18.75 22.12 0.47
C GLY A 3 -18.30 20.78 1.09
N GLY A 4 -19.19 20.05 1.75
CA GLY A 4 -18.83 18.79 2.46
C GLY A 4 -18.73 17.56 1.55
N GLY A 5 -19.50 17.56 0.45
CA GLY A 5 -19.73 16.41 -0.42
C GLY A 5 -18.52 15.85 -1.17
N LEU A 6 -17.54 16.68 -1.51
CA LEU A 6 -16.33 16.21 -2.20
C LEU A 6 -15.27 15.71 -1.21
N ARG A 7 -15.27 16.27 0.00
CA ARG A 7 -14.27 16.02 1.04
C ARG A 7 -14.35 14.59 1.59
N TRP A 8 -15.54 14.14 2.00
CA TRP A 8 -15.74 12.76 2.47
C TRP A 8 -15.51 11.72 1.36
N LEU A 9 -15.90 11.99 0.11
CA LEU A 9 -15.59 11.11 -1.03
C LEU A 9 -14.07 10.97 -1.24
N GLY A 10 -13.34 12.09 -1.17
CA GLY A 10 -11.88 12.07 -1.22
C GLY A 10 -11.27 11.23 -0.09
N LEU A 11 -11.77 11.39 1.14
CA LEU A 11 -11.30 10.62 2.30
C LEU A 11 -11.57 9.11 2.17
N VAL A 12 -12.71 8.71 1.60
CA VAL A 12 -13.03 7.31 1.31
C VAL A 12 -12.05 6.73 0.29
N ALA A 13 -11.70 7.49 -0.73
CA ALA A 13 -10.80 7.06 -1.79
C ALA A 13 -9.33 6.99 -1.37
N LEU A 14 -8.91 7.65 -0.28
CA LEU A 14 -7.50 7.65 0.17
C LEU A 14 -6.96 6.25 0.46
N GLY A 15 -7.75 5.38 1.09
CA GLY A 15 -7.33 4.00 1.37
C GLY A 15 -7.00 3.23 0.07
N PRO A 16 -7.95 3.09 -0.87
CA PRO A 16 -7.71 2.49 -2.18
C PRO A 16 -6.60 3.19 -2.98
N ALA A 17 -6.46 4.52 -2.87
CA ALA A 17 -5.39 5.25 -3.55
C ALA A 17 -4.00 4.88 -3.00
N ILE A 18 -3.84 4.74 -1.67
CA ILE A 18 -2.59 4.26 -1.05
C ILE A 18 -2.28 2.84 -1.54
N TRP A 19 -3.28 1.97 -1.60
CA TRP A 19 -3.11 0.63 -2.16
C TRP A 19 -2.64 0.67 -3.62
N ALA A 20 -3.31 1.42 -4.48
CA ALA A 20 -2.97 1.53 -5.90
C ALA A 20 -1.55 2.07 -6.10
N ALA A 21 -1.16 3.09 -5.33
CA ALA A 21 0.19 3.65 -5.35
C ALA A 21 1.23 2.62 -4.88
N THR A 22 0.95 1.89 -3.79
CA THR A 22 1.84 0.85 -3.25
C THR A 22 2.03 -0.29 -4.25
N PHE A 23 0.94 -0.78 -4.83
CA PHE A 23 0.96 -1.84 -5.85
C PHE A 23 1.79 -1.41 -7.06
N THR A 24 1.54 -0.20 -7.57
CA THR A 24 2.28 0.36 -8.71
C THR A 24 3.77 0.48 -8.40
N LEU A 25 4.13 0.98 -7.21
CA LEU A 25 5.51 1.11 -6.77
C LEU A 25 6.20 -0.26 -6.72
N VAL A 26 5.60 -1.25 -6.05
CA VAL A 26 6.19 -2.58 -5.92
C VAL A 26 6.33 -3.25 -7.28
N TYR A 27 5.33 -3.14 -8.15
CA TYR A 27 5.38 -3.70 -9.50
C TYR A 27 6.46 -3.02 -10.37
N ALA A 28 6.62 -1.71 -10.23
CA ALA A 28 7.70 -0.97 -10.89
C ALA A 28 9.08 -1.41 -10.38
N LEU A 29 9.24 -1.60 -9.06
CA LEU A 29 10.48 -2.11 -8.46
C LEU A 29 10.79 -3.53 -8.93
N HIS A 30 9.77 -4.38 -9.10
CA HIS A 30 9.93 -5.73 -9.65
C HIS A 30 10.46 -5.66 -11.08
N GLY A 31 9.81 -4.92 -11.97
CA GLY A 31 10.26 -4.76 -13.36
C GLY A 31 11.67 -4.16 -13.47
N ALA A 32 11.93 -3.07 -12.75
CA ALA A 32 13.24 -2.41 -12.73
C ALA A 32 14.34 -3.32 -12.18
N GLY A 33 14.03 -4.09 -11.13
CA GLY A 33 14.98 -5.00 -10.53
C GLY A 33 15.30 -6.23 -11.38
N CYS A 34 14.35 -6.73 -12.17
CA CYS A 34 14.63 -7.78 -13.15
C CYS A 34 15.47 -7.27 -14.32
N ALA A 35 15.17 -6.08 -14.85
CA ALA A 35 15.96 -5.49 -15.93
C ALA A 35 17.40 -5.14 -15.49
N SER A 36 17.59 -4.77 -14.22
CA SER A 36 18.88 -4.32 -13.68
C SER A 36 19.68 -5.42 -12.95
N GLY A 37 19.18 -6.67 -12.93
CA GLY A 37 19.88 -7.80 -12.30
C GLY A 37 19.99 -7.73 -10.77
N TRP A 38 19.08 -7.04 -10.08
CA TRP A 38 19.13 -6.89 -8.61
C TRP A 38 19.00 -8.21 -7.84
N SER A 39 18.51 -9.27 -8.50
CA SER A 39 18.43 -10.62 -7.92
C SER A 39 19.82 -11.22 -7.67
N GLY A 40 20.85 -10.83 -8.43
CA GLY A 40 22.23 -11.27 -8.26
C GLY A 40 23.02 -10.49 -7.20
N ILE A 41 22.49 -9.36 -6.72
CA ILE A 41 23.15 -8.51 -5.72
C ILE A 41 22.68 -8.94 -4.34
N GLN A 42 23.59 -9.41 -3.51
CA GLN A 42 23.28 -9.79 -2.13
C GLN A 42 23.18 -8.56 -1.22
N ALA A 43 22.15 -8.53 -0.38
CA ALA A 43 21.88 -7.51 0.62
C ALA A 43 21.61 -8.19 1.98
N GLY A 44 22.66 -8.74 2.59
CA GLY A 44 22.57 -9.52 3.81
C GLY A 44 21.98 -10.92 3.56
N PRO A 45 20.89 -11.33 4.26
CA PRO A 45 20.29 -12.65 4.09
C PRO A 45 19.37 -12.78 2.86
N VAL A 46 19.13 -11.68 2.14
CA VAL A 46 18.23 -11.62 0.97
C VAL A 46 18.90 -10.87 -0.19
N SER A 47 18.36 -11.01 -1.41
CA SER A 47 18.78 -10.19 -2.54
C SER A 47 18.30 -8.74 -2.40
N LEU A 48 19.04 -7.81 -3.02
CA LEU A 48 18.66 -6.40 -3.12
C LEU A 48 17.26 -6.25 -3.72
N HIS A 49 16.93 -7.09 -4.70
CA HIS A 49 15.62 -7.14 -5.33
C HIS A 49 14.49 -7.35 -4.32
N ARG A 50 14.60 -8.40 -3.49
CA ARG A 50 13.59 -8.72 -2.48
C ARG A 50 13.55 -7.66 -1.39
N LEU A 51 14.70 -7.14 -0.98
CA LEU A 51 14.79 -6.08 0.03
C LEU A 51 14.01 -4.83 -0.40
N LEU A 52 14.23 -4.32 -1.61
CA LEU A 52 13.56 -3.10 -2.09
C LEU A 52 12.05 -3.28 -2.25
N MET A 53 11.60 -4.44 -2.76
CA MET A 53 10.16 -4.74 -2.83
C MET A 53 9.52 -4.82 -1.45
N LEU A 54 10.18 -5.44 -0.47
CA LEU A 54 9.70 -5.50 0.92
C LEU A 54 9.60 -4.11 1.54
N LEU A 55 10.61 -3.25 1.34
CA LEU A 55 10.59 -1.87 1.84
C LEU A 55 9.44 -1.07 1.21
N GLY A 56 9.22 -1.20 -0.10
CA GLY A 56 8.10 -0.55 -0.79
C GLY A 56 6.74 -1.01 -0.26
N TRP A 57 6.58 -2.32 -0.03
CA TRP A 57 5.35 -2.87 0.54
C TRP A 57 5.12 -2.42 1.99
N LEU A 58 6.14 -2.47 2.84
CA LEU A 58 6.07 -2.01 4.23
C LEU A 58 5.76 -0.51 4.33
N ALA A 59 6.31 0.31 3.43
CA ALA A 59 5.97 1.73 3.35
C ALA A 59 4.48 1.95 3.06
N GLY A 60 3.89 1.16 2.16
CA GLY A 60 2.46 1.20 1.87
C GLY A 60 1.58 0.76 3.04
N ILE A 61 1.95 -0.33 3.73
CA ILE A 61 1.28 -0.78 4.96
C ILE A 61 1.35 0.31 6.03
N ALA A 62 2.53 0.92 6.22
CA ALA A 62 2.72 1.99 7.19
C ALA A 62 1.86 3.22 6.84
N ALA A 63 1.78 3.60 5.57
CA ALA A 63 0.91 4.69 5.10
C ALA A 63 -0.58 4.39 5.35
N GLY A 64 -1.04 3.18 5.05
CA GLY A 64 -2.42 2.75 5.32
C GLY A 64 -2.76 2.68 6.80
N GLY A 65 -1.85 2.16 7.62
CA GLY A 65 -1.98 2.13 9.08
C GLY A 65 -1.99 3.55 9.68
N TRP A 66 -1.09 4.42 9.22
CA TRP A 66 -1.06 5.83 9.64
C TRP A 66 -2.36 6.56 9.28
N LEU A 67 -2.90 6.35 8.08
CA LEU A 67 -4.20 6.89 7.68
C LEU A 67 -5.31 6.42 8.64
N LEU A 68 -5.35 5.12 8.96
CA LEU A 68 -6.35 4.54 9.86
C LEU A 68 -6.29 5.12 11.28
N LEU A 69 -5.08 5.43 11.76
CA LEU A 69 -4.86 6.07 13.06
C LEU A 69 -5.28 7.55 13.08
N ARG A 70 -5.21 8.24 11.94
CA ARG A 70 -5.60 9.66 11.79
C ARG A 70 -7.10 9.86 11.58
N LEU A 71 -7.80 8.84 11.05
CA LEU A 71 -9.24 8.92 10.82
C LEU A 71 -10.03 8.79 12.13
N PRO A 72 -11.03 9.66 12.37
CA PRO A 72 -11.84 9.61 13.57
C PRO A 72 -12.60 8.28 13.65
N ALA A 73 -12.70 7.72 14.85
CA ALA A 73 -13.54 6.57 15.13
C ALA A 73 -14.97 7.05 15.45
N GLY A 74 -15.95 6.54 14.71
CA GLY A 74 -17.36 6.86 14.90
C GLY A 74 -18.25 5.87 14.16
N LYS A 75 -19.54 5.84 14.51
CA LYS A 75 -20.56 5.02 13.84
C LYS A 75 -21.32 5.79 12.76
N ASP A 76 -21.16 7.11 12.72
CA ASP A 76 -21.81 7.96 11.72
C ASP A 76 -21.26 7.63 10.33
N ARG A 77 -22.11 7.71 9.30
CA ARG A 77 -21.73 7.36 7.93
C ARG A 77 -20.50 8.14 7.44
N GLU A 78 -20.38 9.41 7.83
CA GLU A 78 -19.27 10.29 7.45
C GLU A 78 -17.93 9.93 8.10
N THR A 79 -17.93 9.24 9.24
CA THR A 79 -16.71 8.80 9.94
C THR A 79 -16.39 7.33 9.64
N TRP A 80 -17.42 6.49 9.51
CA TRP A 80 -17.27 5.08 9.20
C TRP A 80 -16.81 4.83 7.76
N LEU A 81 -17.36 5.53 6.76
CA LEU A 81 -17.01 5.27 5.35
C LEU A 81 -15.53 5.52 5.03
N PRO A 82 -14.90 6.64 5.44
CA PRO A 82 -13.45 6.82 5.26
C PRO A 82 -12.63 5.72 5.91
N ARG A 83 -13.04 5.29 7.11
CA ARG A 83 -12.34 4.25 7.86
C ARG A 83 -12.48 2.89 7.18
N ALA A 84 -13.66 2.57 6.63
CA ALA A 84 -13.88 1.39 5.80
C ALA A 84 -13.00 1.42 4.54
N GLY A 85 -12.92 2.56 3.85
CA GLY A 85 -12.00 2.74 2.71
C GLY A 85 -10.53 2.50 3.07
N ALA A 86 -10.07 3.08 4.19
CA ALA A 86 -8.72 2.85 4.71
C ALA A 86 -8.46 1.37 5.05
N LEU A 87 -9.42 0.69 5.67
CA LEU A 87 -9.33 -0.76 5.94
C LEU A 87 -9.25 -1.57 4.65
N VAL A 88 -10.12 -1.29 3.68
CA VAL A 88 -10.10 -1.94 2.36
C VAL A 88 -8.74 -1.78 1.69
N GLY A 89 -8.20 -0.56 1.66
CA GLY A 89 -6.86 -0.30 1.09
C GLY A 89 -5.74 -1.03 1.83
N LEU A 90 -5.79 -1.08 3.16
CA LEU A 90 -4.79 -1.78 3.96
C LEU A 90 -4.85 -3.29 3.74
N PHE A 91 -6.03 -3.90 3.81
CA PHE A 91 -6.21 -5.34 3.59
C PHE A 91 -5.92 -5.75 2.15
N ALA A 92 -6.29 -4.92 1.17
CA ALA A 92 -5.91 -5.13 -0.23
C ALA A 92 -4.38 -5.13 -0.36
N SER A 93 -3.69 -4.14 0.23
CA SER A 93 -2.22 -4.07 0.21
C SER A 93 -1.57 -5.27 0.86
N LEU A 94 -2.12 -5.74 1.99
CA LEU A 94 -1.64 -6.95 2.65
C LEU A 94 -1.82 -8.16 1.73
N PHE A 95 -3.02 -8.39 1.21
CA PHE A 95 -3.36 -9.59 0.45
C PHE A 95 -2.70 -9.65 -0.94
N THR A 96 -2.76 -8.56 -1.72
CA THR A 96 -2.27 -8.57 -3.11
C THR A 96 -0.75 -8.59 -3.22
N LEU A 97 -0.04 -8.18 -2.17
CA LEU A 97 1.43 -8.11 -2.16
C LEU A 97 2.07 -9.16 -1.24
N VAL A 98 1.29 -10.08 -0.65
CA VAL A 98 1.82 -11.29 0.02
C VAL A 98 2.88 -12.01 -0.83
N PRO A 99 2.72 -12.19 -2.16
CA PRO A 99 3.70 -12.90 -2.98
C PRO A 99 5.13 -12.31 -2.92
N VAL A 100 5.31 -11.02 -2.58
CA VAL A 100 6.63 -10.40 -2.38
C VAL A 100 7.47 -11.15 -1.33
N LEU A 101 6.82 -11.85 -0.39
CA LEU A 101 7.48 -12.64 0.63
C LEU A 101 8.17 -13.90 0.10
N PHE A 102 7.74 -14.48 -1.02
CA PHE A 102 8.24 -15.81 -1.44
C PHE A 102 8.36 -15.99 -2.96
N ALA A 103 7.51 -15.33 -3.74
CA ALA A 103 7.51 -15.37 -5.19
C ALA A 103 8.23 -14.14 -5.74
N SER A 104 9.55 -14.09 -5.59
CA SER A 104 10.39 -13.14 -6.33
C SER A 104 11.02 -13.85 -7.52
N SER A 105 10.21 -14.17 -8.52
CA SER A 105 10.71 -14.65 -9.81
C SER A 105 10.96 -13.43 -10.70
N CYS A 106 12.22 -13.20 -11.04
CA CYS A 106 12.54 -12.92 -12.42
C CYS A 106 12.65 -14.30 -13.10
#